data_AF-A0A8J2QXT0-F1
#
_entry.id   AF-A0A8J2QXT0-F1
#
_cell.length_a   1.000
_cell.length_b   1.000
_cell.length_c   1.000
_cell.angle_alpha   90.00
_cell.angle_beta   90.00
_cell.angle_gamma   90.00
#
_symmetry.space_group_name_H-M   'P 1'
#
loop_
_entity.id
_entity.type
_entity.pdbx_description
1 polymer ?
#
loop_
_entity_poly.entity_id
_entity_poly.type
_entity_poly.pdbx_seq_one_letter_code
_entity_poly.pdbx_strand_id
1 'polypeptide(L)'
;MILSPLLNVSLRPQLCSWVKQTRNLRPIIKIGKEKFQLFLDVHQFSKDEIRVKARSEFVIVEGKQERKTENGCLIRTFVRKFKLPEGCNPQDIKSKLSPDGCLMITAPRNKCSVNYPCETVIPIASTSKEPGVFKEDKPSDSPKPPESK
;
A
#
# COMPACT_ATOMS: atom_id res chain seq x y z
N MET A 1 -57.03 0.57 6.18
CA MET A 1 -56.38 1.52 5.24
C MET A 1 -54.92 1.63 5.63
N ILE A 2 -54.05 1.53 4.64
CA ILE A 2 -52.67 1.07 4.73
C ILE A 2 -51.71 2.28 4.81
N LEU A 3 -50.69 2.13 5.68
CA LEU A 3 -49.34 2.72 5.71
C LEU A 3 -49.09 4.20 5.31
N SER A 4 -48.33 4.89 6.16
CA SER A 4 -46.91 5.19 5.84
C SER A 4 -46.17 5.76 7.07
N PRO A 5 -44.99 5.22 7.44
CA PRO A 5 -44.05 5.91 8.30
C PRO A 5 -43.15 6.83 7.46
N LEU A 6 -42.89 8.03 7.98
CA LEU A 6 -41.90 8.97 7.47
C LEU A 6 -40.52 8.28 7.45
N LEU A 7 -40.06 7.91 6.26
CA LEU A 7 -38.68 7.47 6.05
C LEU A 7 -37.74 8.66 6.24
N ASN A 8 -37.09 8.66 7.39
CA ASN A 8 -35.86 9.39 7.64
C ASN A 8 -34.79 8.82 6.68
N VAL A 9 -34.60 9.47 5.52
CA VAL A 9 -33.52 9.15 4.60
C VAL A 9 -32.23 9.64 5.25
N SER A 10 -31.67 8.81 6.14
CA SER A 10 -30.27 8.93 6.48
C SER A 10 -29.49 8.66 5.19
N LEU A 11 -29.11 9.73 4.48
CA LEU A 11 -28.00 9.70 3.56
C LEU A 11 -26.77 9.36 4.38
N ARG A 12 -26.57 8.06 4.65
CA ARG A 12 -25.24 7.55 4.92
C ARG A 12 -24.48 7.83 3.63
N PRO A 13 -23.53 8.79 3.59
CA PRO A 13 -22.61 8.81 2.48
C PRO A 13 -21.94 7.45 2.55
N GLN A 14 -22.19 6.59 1.58
CA GLN A 14 -21.34 5.44 1.38
C GLN A 14 -19.95 6.05 1.24
N LEU A 15 -19.13 5.93 2.28
CA LEU A 15 -17.70 6.15 2.17
C LEU A 15 -17.33 5.41 0.90
N CYS A 16 -16.96 6.15 -0.13
CA CYS A 16 -16.51 5.57 -1.37
C CYS A 16 -15.45 4.54 -0.94
N SER A 17 -15.74 3.26 -1.12
CA SER A 17 -14.76 2.18 -1.04
C SER A 17 -13.86 2.34 -2.26
N TRP A 18 -13.19 3.49 -2.34
CA TRP A 18 -12.47 4.02 -3.49
C TRP A 18 -11.05 3.49 -3.47
N VAL A 19 -10.89 2.20 -3.19
CA VAL A 19 -9.64 1.47 -3.42
C VAL A 19 -9.98 0.04 -3.76
N LYS A 20 -10.69 -0.17 -4.86
CA LYS A 20 -10.91 -1.52 -5.43
C LYS A 20 -10.42 -1.64 -6.86
N GLN A 21 -9.22 -1.14 -7.17
CA GLN A 21 -8.59 -1.50 -8.45
C GLN A 21 -7.06 -1.44 -8.42
N THR A 22 -6.43 -2.18 -7.50
CA THR A 22 -4.96 -2.30 -7.48
C THR A 22 -4.46 -3.74 -7.50
N ARG A 23 -5.33 -4.73 -7.75
CA ARG A 23 -4.99 -6.17 -7.67
C ARG A 23 -3.84 -6.58 -8.61
N ASN A 24 -3.60 -5.84 -9.69
CA ASN A 24 -2.58 -6.19 -10.70
C ASN A 24 -1.34 -5.28 -10.66
N LEU A 25 -1.28 -4.28 -9.77
CA LEU A 25 -0.10 -3.43 -9.62
C LEU A 25 0.80 -4.03 -8.54
N ARG A 26 1.68 -4.97 -8.93
CA ARG A 26 2.71 -5.52 -8.04
C ARG A 26 3.97 -4.65 -8.09
N PRO A 27 4.32 -3.95 -7.00
CA PRO A 27 5.57 -3.21 -6.94
C PRO A 27 6.75 -4.16 -6.68
N ILE A 28 7.89 -3.88 -7.31
CA ILE A 28 9.19 -4.47 -6.94
C ILE A 28 10.01 -3.36 -6.28
N ILE A 29 10.42 -3.57 -5.04
CA ILE A 29 11.16 -2.59 -4.25
C ILE A 29 12.56 -3.13 -4.00
N LYS A 30 13.58 -2.33 -4.30
CA LYS A 30 14.98 -2.61 -4.00
C LYS A 30 15.51 -1.49 -3.11
N ILE A 31 15.92 -1.84 -1.89
CA ILE A 31 16.50 -0.90 -0.94
C ILE A 31 17.99 -1.20 -0.87
N GLY A 32 18.81 -0.38 -1.52
CA GLY A 32 20.26 -0.46 -1.44
C GLY A 32 20.84 0.52 -0.43
N LYS A 33 22.16 0.41 -0.21
CA LYS A 33 22.92 1.36 0.63
C LYS A 33 22.93 2.77 0.01
N GLU A 34 23.15 2.86 -1.29
CA GLU A 34 23.33 4.15 -2.01
C GLU A 34 22.04 4.69 -2.63
N LYS A 35 21.06 3.83 -2.89
CA LYS A 35 19.82 4.22 -3.57
C LYS A 35 18.65 3.31 -3.23
N PHE A 36 17.47 3.89 -3.24
CA PHE A 36 16.19 3.22 -3.28
C PHE A 36 15.70 3.13 -4.72
N GLN A 37 15.15 1.98 -5.11
CA GLN A 37 14.53 1.78 -6.42
C GLN A 37 13.17 1.12 -6.28
N LEU A 38 12.19 1.64 -7.01
CA LEU A 38 10.84 1.11 -7.11
C LEU A 38 10.53 0.87 -8.59
N PHE A 39 10.05 -0.32 -8.91
CA PHE A 39 9.52 -0.67 -10.22
C PHE A 39 8.04 -0.97 -10.08
N LEU A 40 7.22 -0.37 -10.95
CA LEU A 40 5.78 -0.53 -10.96
C LEU A 40 5.32 -0.74 -12.39
N ASP A 41 4.69 -1.88 -12.66
CA ASP A 41 4.01 -2.11 -13.92
C ASP A 41 2.78 -1.19 -14.02
N VAL A 42 2.76 -0.34 -15.04
CA VAL A 42 1.69 0.63 -15.33
C VAL A 42 1.27 0.57 -16.81
N HIS A 43 1.47 -0.56 -17.50
CA HIS A 43 1.17 -0.72 -18.95
C HIS A 43 -0.27 -0.35 -19.37
N GLN A 44 -1.21 -0.35 -18.43
CA GLN A 44 -2.60 0.04 -18.69
C GLN A 44 -2.77 1.56 -18.82
N PHE A 45 -1.75 2.36 -18.49
CA PHE A 45 -1.80 3.81 -18.46
C PHE A 45 -0.76 4.41 -19.41
N SER A 46 -1.12 5.50 -20.09
CA SER A 46 -0.14 6.29 -20.84
C SER A 46 0.72 7.15 -19.90
N LYS A 47 1.81 7.70 -20.43
CA LYS A 47 2.70 8.60 -19.66
C LYS A 47 1.95 9.79 -19.05
N ASP A 48 1.01 10.38 -19.79
CA ASP A 48 0.26 11.57 -19.38
C ASP A 48 -0.86 11.26 -18.38
N GLU A 49 -1.29 10.00 -18.34
CA GLU A 49 -2.27 9.48 -17.36
C GLU A 49 -1.63 9.16 -15.99
N ILE A 50 -0.29 9.22 -15.88
CA ILE A 50 0.48 8.87 -14.68
C ILE A 50 1.07 10.13 -14.05
N ARG A 51 0.97 10.22 -12.72
CA ARG A 51 1.60 11.28 -11.93
C ARG A 51 2.40 10.69 -10.78
N VAL A 52 3.64 11.15 -10.65
CA VAL A 52 4.51 10.84 -9.51
C VAL A 52 4.66 12.08 -8.65
N LYS A 53 4.43 11.95 -7.35
CA LYS A 53 4.61 13.01 -6.35
C LYS A 53 5.62 12.56 -5.30
N ALA A 54 6.61 13.40 -5.06
CA ALA A 54 7.54 13.22 -3.95
C ALA A 54 7.11 14.08 -2.75
N ARG A 55 7.20 13.49 -1.56
CA ARG A 55 6.99 14.11 -0.24
C ARG A 55 8.11 13.62 0.68
N SER A 56 8.37 14.33 1.78
CA SER A 56 9.50 14.07 2.69
C SER A 56 9.76 12.60 2.99
N GLU A 57 8.70 11.82 3.27
CA GLU A 57 8.82 10.40 3.62
C GLU A 57 8.19 9.45 2.59
N PHE A 58 7.61 9.97 1.50
CA PHE A 58 6.80 9.15 0.61
C PHE A 58 6.94 9.52 -0.86
N VAL A 59 6.89 8.48 -1.69
CA VAL A 59 6.58 8.60 -3.11
C VAL A 59 5.14 8.15 -3.31
N ILE A 60 4.35 8.98 -3.98
CA ILE A 60 2.97 8.69 -4.33
C ILE A 60 2.88 8.59 -5.84
N VAL A 61 2.39 7.46 -6.34
CA VAL A 61 2.12 7.23 -7.76
C VAL A 61 0.63 7.18 -7.96
N GLU A 62 0.13 8.03 -8.84
CA GLU A 62 -1.27 8.15 -9.20
C GLU A 62 -1.40 7.83 -10.70
N GLY A 63 -2.44 7.09 -11.06
CA GLY A 63 -2.79 6.87 -12.46
C GLY A 63 -4.29 7.03 -12.63
N LYS A 64 -4.72 7.76 -13.67
CA LYS A 64 -6.13 7.92 -14.03
C LYS A 64 -6.30 7.78 -15.54
N GLN A 65 -7.09 6.80 -15.93
CA GLN A 65 -7.46 6.53 -17.32
C GLN A 65 -8.98 6.58 -17.47
N GLU A 66 -9.44 7.23 -18.52
CA GLU A 66 -10.84 7.32 -18.90
C GLU A 66 -10.95 7.14 -20.42
N ARG A 67 -11.71 6.14 -20.86
CA ARG A 67 -11.93 5.86 -22.28
C ARG A 67 -13.42 5.63 -22.55
N LYS A 68 -13.94 6.31 -23.56
CA LYS A 68 -15.29 6.04 -24.09
C LYS A 68 -15.24 4.76 -24.92
N THR A 69 -16.21 3.88 -24.70
CA THR A 69 -16.42 2.66 -25.48
C THR A 69 -17.82 2.70 -26.07
N GLU A 70 -18.09 1.87 -27.08
CA GLU A 70 -19.41 1.83 -27.75
C GLU A 70 -20.57 1.61 -26.76
N ASN A 71 -20.32 0.85 -25.69
CA ASN A 71 -21.32 0.50 -24.69
C ASN A 71 -21.13 1.22 -23.34
N GLY A 72 -20.28 2.26 -23.25
CA GLY A 72 -20.13 3.02 -22.00
C GLY A 72 -18.78 3.74 -21.82
N CYS A 73 -18.28 3.72 -20.59
CA CYS A 73 -17.01 4.34 -20.21
C CYS A 73 -16.16 3.39 -19.37
N LEU A 74 -14.89 3.23 -19.74
CA LEU A 74 -13.88 2.51 -18.98
C LEU A 74 -13.06 3.51 -18.16
N ILE A 75 -13.20 3.43 -16.84
CA ILE A 75 -12.44 4.27 -15.91
C ILE A 75 -11.54 3.37 -15.07
N ARG A 76 -10.24 3.64 -15.09
CA ARG A 76 -9.27 3.00 -14.19
C ARG A 76 -8.57 4.09 -13.37
N THR A 77 -8.46 3.89 -12.08
CA THR A 77 -7.73 4.82 -11.21
C THR A 77 -6.99 4.06 -10.14
N PHE A 78 -5.75 4.45 -9.87
CA PHE A 78 -4.99 3.95 -8.74
C PHE A 78 -4.23 5.06 -8.03
N VAL A 79 -4.02 4.86 -6.74
CA VAL A 79 -3.09 5.64 -5.92
C VAL A 79 -2.27 4.66 -5.10
N ARG A 80 -0.94 4.71 -5.24
CA ARG A 80 -0.01 3.88 -4.47
C ARG A 80 0.97 4.79 -3.74
N LYS A 81 1.07 4.60 -2.42
CA LYS A 81 1.98 5.34 -1.55
C LYS A 81 3.08 4.41 -1.07
N PHE A 82 4.33 4.81 -1.27
CA PHE A 82 5.52 4.05 -0.91
C PHE A 82 6.35 4.86 0.08
N LYS A 83 6.70 4.28 1.22
CA LYS A 83 7.56 4.92 2.21
C LYS A 83 8.99 4.96 1.66
N LEU A 84 9.60 6.14 1.70
CA LEU A 84 11.01 6.32 1.39
C LEU A 84 11.86 5.88 2.60
N PRO A 85 12.98 5.18 2.37
CA PRO A 85 13.98 4.98 3.40
C PRO A 85 14.55 6.30 3.92
N GLU A 86 15.06 6.30 5.15
CA GLU A 86 15.78 7.43 5.70
C GLU A 86 17.01 7.81 4.84
N GLY A 87 17.29 9.10 4.72
CA GLY A 87 18.40 9.61 3.91
C GLY A 87 18.06 9.77 2.42
N CYS A 88 16.85 9.43 1.97
CA CYS A 88 16.37 9.79 0.65
C CYS A 88 15.76 11.20 0.65
N ASN A 89 16.32 12.11 -0.17
CA ASN A 89 15.77 13.44 -0.35
C ASN A 89 14.73 13.45 -1.50
N PRO A 90 13.50 13.96 -1.27
CA PRO A 90 12.47 14.08 -2.31
C PRO A 90 12.90 14.84 -3.58
N GLN A 91 13.80 15.81 -3.46
CA GLN A 91 14.26 16.64 -4.58
C GLN A 91 15.18 15.88 -5.54
N ASP A 92 15.86 14.84 -5.04
CA ASP A 92 16.83 14.06 -5.82
C ASP A 92 16.18 12.84 -6.50
N ILE A 93 14.86 12.67 -6.34
CA ILE A 93 14.11 11.56 -6.93
C ILE A 93 13.99 11.73 -8.44
N LYS A 94 14.26 10.66 -9.17
CA LYS A 94 14.11 10.58 -10.63
C LYS A 94 13.15 9.45 -10.99
N SER A 95 12.34 9.67 -12.02
CA SER A 95 11.45 8.66 -12.59
C SER A 95 11.72 8.46 -14.08
N LYS A 96 11.58 7.22 -14.55
CA LYS A 96 11.63 6.85 -15.97
C LYS A 96 10.51 5.87 -16.26
N LEU A 97 9.83 6.05 -17.38
CA LEU A 97 8.83 5.11 -17.88
C LEU A 97 9.42 4.41 -19.10
N SER A 98 9.52 3.08 -19.03
CA SER A 98 9.97 2.26 -20.15
C SER A 98 8.85 2.07 -21.17
N PRO A 99 9.15 1.79 -22.46
CA PRO A 99 8.15 1.59 -23.51
C PRO A 99 7.20 0.41 -23.26
N ASP A 100 7.64 -0.57 -22.48
CA ASP A 100 6.87 -1.74 -22.04
C ASP A 100 5.88 -1.42 -20.89
N GLY A 101 5.82 -0.17 -20.43
CA GLY A 101 4.93 0.25 -19.36
C GLY A 101 5.49 0.04 -17.95
N CYS A 102 6.79 -0.22 -17.79
CA CYS A 102 7.42 -0.30 -16.47
C CYS A 102 7.87 1.08 -15.97
N LEU A 103 7.26 1.59 -14.90
CA LEU A 103 7.67 2.82 -14.22
C LEU A 103 8.78 2.51 -13.21
N MET A 104 9.96 3.06 -13.44
CA MET A 104 11.08 3.02 -12.50
C MET A 104 11.23 4.35 -11.77
N ILE A 105 11.25 4.32 -10.45
CA ILE A 105 11.53 5.47 -9.58
C ILE A 105 12.82 5.18 -8.81
N THR A 106 13.77 6.10 -8.84
CA THR A 106 15.06 6.00 -8.15
C THR A 106 15.25 7.21 -7.24
N ALA A 107 15.59 6.96 -5.98
CA ALA A 107 15.93 7.99 -5.01
C ALA A 107 17.35 7.72 -4.47
N PRO A 108 18.32 8.62 -4.67
CA PRO A 108 19.62 8.55 -4.01
C PRO A 108 19.46 8.57 -2.48
N ARG A 109 20.39 7.93 -1.77
CA ARG A 109 20.37 7.82 -0.32
C ARG A 109 21.67 8.38 0.26
N ASN A 110 21.57 9.57 0.85
CA ASN A 110 22.69 10.27 1.45
C ASN A 110 22.75 9.90 2.93
N LYS A 111 23.69 9.02 3.28
CA LYS A 111 24.04 8.59 4.65
C LYS A 111 22.95 7.78 5.38
N CYS A 112 23.23 6.49 5.59
CA CYS A 112 22.55 5.68 6.61
C CYS A 112 23.26 5.94 7.94
N SER A 113 22.63 6.61 8.92
CA SER A 113 23.21 6.77 10.26
C SER A 113 23.17 5.48 11.08
N VAL A 114 22.53 4.43 10.58
CA VAL A 114 22.48 3.12 11.21
C VAL A 114 22.74 2.05 10.15
N ASN A 115 23.65 1.13 10.45
CA ASN A 115 23.86 -0.11 9.73
C ASN A 115 22.56 -0.93 9.69
N TYR A 116 21.61 -0.57 8.83
CA TYR A 116 20.54 -1.48 8.47
C TYR A 116 21.18 -2.59 7.64
N PRO A 117 21.15 -3.86 8.08
CA PRO A 117 21.54 -4.96 7.20
C PRO A 117 20.62 -4.87 5.97
N CYS A 118 21.23 -4.62 4.82
CA CYS A 118 20.55 -4.45 3.53
C CYS A 118 19.72 -5.70 3.17
N GLU A 119 20.08 -6.82 3.77
CA GLU A 119 19.47 -8.12 3.64
C GLU A 119 19.87 -8.93 4.88
N THR A 120 18.91 -9.60 5.52
CA THR A 120 19.18 -10.62 6.53
C THR A 120 18.51 -11.87 6.05
N VAL A 121 19.28 -12.94 5.83
CA VAL A 121 18.75 -14.22 5.39
C VAL A 121 18.01 -14.84 6.57
N ILE A 122 16.68 -14.87 6.49
CA ILE A 122 15.84 -15.56 7.46
C ILE A 122 15.66 -17.00 6.97
N PRO A 123 16.18 -18.00 7.68
CA PRO A 123 16.01 -19.39 7.28
C PRO A 123 14.52 -19.77 7.31
N ILE A 124 14.05 -20.42 6.25
CA ILE A 124 12.66 -20.88 6.13
C ILE A 124 12.56 -22.24 6.81
N ALA A 125 11.78 -22.32 7.90
CA ALA A 125 11.47 -23.60 8.53
C ALA A 125 10.52 -24.41 7.63
N SER A 126 10.91 -25.63 7.26
CA SER A 126 10.02 -26.57 6.56
C SER A 126 9.07 -27.22 7.55
N THR A 127 7.81 -26.78 7.57
CA THR A 127 6.75 -27.49 8.31
C THR A 127 6.31 -28.71 7.49
N SER A 128 6.69 -29.92 7.92
CA SER A 128 5.97 -31.14 7.52
C SER A 128 4.56 -31.09 8.14
N LYS A 129 3.54 -31.33 7.32
CA LYS A 129 2.10 -31.18 7.65
C LYS A 129 1.70 -31.96 8.92
N GLU A 130 0.97 -31.29 9.83
CA GLU A 130 -0.44 -31.58 10.16
C GLU A 130 -1.14 -30.33 10.74
N PRO A 131 -2.46 -30.15 10.53
CA PRO A 131 -3.22 -28.98 10.97
C PRO A 131 -3.69 -29.14 12.43
N GLY A 132 -3.21 -28.29 13.34
CA GLY A 132 -3.62 -28.35 14.75
C GLY A 132 -3.42 -27.05 15.53
N VAL A 133 -4.51 -26.29 15.66
CA VAL A 133 -4.90 -25.46 16.83
C VAL A 133 -3.84 -24.52 17.43
N PHE A 134 -3.99 -23.21 17.16
CA PHE A 134 -3.51 -22.18 18.08
C PHE A 134 -4.34 -22.27 19.37
N LYS A 135 -3.72 -22.72 20.46
CA LYS A 135 -4.29 -22.56 21.80
C LYS A 135 -4.10 -21.11 22.22
N GLU A 136 -5.21 -20.50 22.57
CA GLU A 136 -5.34 -19.20 23.18
C GLU A 136 -4.85 -19.32 24.63
N ASP A 137 -3.71 -18.73 24.95
CA ASP A 137 -3.24 -18.63 26.34
C ASP A 137 -4.16 -17.64 27.07
N LYS A 138 -5.03 -18.17 27.94
CA LYS A 138 -5.71 -17.39 28.97
C LYS A 138 -4.68 -16.79 29.92
N PRO A 139 -4.65 -15.46 30.15
CA PRO A 139 -4.05 -14.92 31.35
C PRO A 139 -5.06 -15.09 32.49
N SER A 140 -4.83 -16.06 33.37
CA SER A 140 -5.44 -16.11 34.69
C SER A 140 -4.49 -15.43 35.67
N ASP A 141 -4.74 -14.16 35.98
CA ASP A 141 -4.42 -13.66 37.32
C ASP A 141 -5.39 -12.54 37.70
N SER A 142 -6.17 -12.77 38.75
CA SER A 142 -7.03 -11.77 39.39
C SER A 142 -6.74 -11.86 40.89
N PRO A 143 -6.15 -10.82 41.51
CA PRO A 143 -5.96 -10.81 42.95
C PRO A 143 -7.31 -10.63 43.66
N LYS A 144 -7.55 -11.48 44.67
CA LYS A 144 -8.70 -11.42 45.58
C LYS A 144 -8.56 -10.21 46.52
N PRO A 145 -9.63 -9.41 46.80
CA PRO A 145 -9.55 -8.35 47.79
C PRO A 145 -9.56 -8.93 49.23
N PRO A 146 -8.89 -8.27 50.20
CA PRO A 146 -8.83 -8.73 51.58
C PRO A 146 -10.13 -8.51 52.35
N GLU A 147 -10.44 -9.44 53.26
CA GLU A 147 -11.55 -9.42 54.21
C GLU A 147 -11.51 -8.21 55.15
N SER A 148 -12.66 -7.58 55.33
CA SER A 148 -12.92 -6.55 56.34
C SER A 148 -13.26 -7.19 57.69
N LYS A 149 -12.60 -6.73 58.76
CA LYS A 149 -13.04 -6.92 60.15
C LYS A 149 -14.39 -6.23 60.42
#